data_AF-A0A562IWZ3-F1
#
_entry.id   AF-A0A562IWZ3-F1
#
_cell.length_a   1.000
_cell.length_b   1.000
_cell.length_c   1.000
_cell.angle_alpha   90.00
_cell.angle_beta   90.00
_cell.angle_gamma   90.00
#
_symmetry.space_group_name_H-M   'P 1'
#
loop_
_entity.id
_entity.type
_entity.pdbx_description
1 polymer ?
#
loop_
_entity_poly.entity_id
_entity_poly.type
_entity_poly.pdbx_seq_one_letter_code
_entity_poly.pdbx_strand_id
1 'polypeptide(L)'
;MPASAQDLPDEPARGDTARRWGTARRLAGVSTALLLCVAAVTGTAAWAGGDTSAADARAADPPAAEATARTAPTTPALARDQAPAPSRAQAPATAAGTAAAQAGQAIARALPSNPPASTAPGTTSPGPASAPTAAAAASTAPAMAALPAGTRTAYVDQFGAVGNGVTDDTRALQRAFDTVPSGTTLVFRPGATYLHSDVLRVTRPGLTLVGTGSTLTATEETRSAVHVSGDRVSLTGLTLTLATSTQRFHAYEQMKLRVSGDDVVLRDVHVRGAAAAGIYVGNGAARFLLDRVTVTDSRADGVHVTGGARDGRVVSPVTTNTGDDGVAVVSYRADGRPVERVRISSPRVNGTTWGRGISVVGGTDITYTDVDVRDTDAGGVYLGSEGDPYWTFPSVRVLVDGGRVTGANTNPDKDHGAVIVYAGNPGTTTADVTVRRLTIAGTRATAPWDVGVLAGPGATVTRVTLTDLTLTDGARSPFWTNVPAAVRLVGVRDDGVAVANRLGW
;
A
#
# COMPACT_ATOMS: atom_id res chain seq x y z
N MET A 1 -35.83 -66.30 30.38
CA MET A 1 -36.18 -64.93 30.81
C MET A 1 -35.69 -63.98 29.72
N PRO A 2 -36.60 -63.37 28.94
CA PRO A 2 -36.42 -62.91 27.55
C PRO A 2 -36.45 -61.36 27.47
N ALA A 3 -36.42 -60.60 26.36
CA ALA A 3 -37.28 -60.47 25.16
C ALA A 3 -37.03 -59.01 24.63
N SER A 4 -36.65 -58.76 23.37
CA SER A 4 -37.49 -58.36 22.19
C SER A 4 -38.23 -57.01 22.36
N ALA A 5 -38.05 -55.95 21.54
CA ALA A 5 -38.37 -55.72 20.12
C ALA A 5 -39.57 -54.76 19.95
N GLN A 6 -39.64 -54.07 18.78
CA GLN A 6 -40.82 -53.43 18.15
C GLN A 6 -41.25 -52.04 18.68
N ASP A 7 -41.80 -51.08 17.92
CA ASP A 7 -42.15 -50.93 16.50
C ASP A 7 -42.44 -49.42 16.22
N LEU A 8 -42.38 -49.02 14.94
CA LEU A 8 -42.94 -47.78 14.33
C LEU A 8 -44.50 -47.79 14.41
N PRO A 9 -45.30 -46.70 14.20
CA PRO A 9 -45.35 -45.97 12.91
C PRO A 9 -45.94 -44.52 12.86
N ASP A 10 -45.91 -44.00 11.63
CA ASP A 10 -46.84 -43.09 10.92
C ASP A 10 -46.99 -41.58 11.22
N GLU A 11 -46.84 -40.83 10.12
CA GLU A 11 -47.27 -39.45 9.86
C GLU A 11 -48.81 -39.34 9.75
N PRO A 12 -49.41 -38.15 9.90
CA PRO A 12 -50.06 -37.59 8.71
C PRO A 12 -50.00 -36.05 8.57
N ALA A 13 -50.33 -35.63 7.36
CA ALA A 13 -50.17 -34.31 6.77
C ALA A 13 -51.27 -33.27 7.05
N ARG A 14 -50.95 -32.02 6.65
CA ARG A 14 -51.79 -30.87 6.22
C ARG A 14 -52.56 -30.07 7.28
N GLY A 15 -52.37 -28.74 7.23
CA GLY A 15 -53.21 -27.77 7.95
C GLY A 15 -52.86 -26.32 7.61
N ASP A 16 -53.54 -25.81 6.59
CA ASP A 16 -53.56 -24.45 6.04
C ASP A 16 -54.05 -23.38 7.06
N THR A 17 -53.45 -22.19 7.12
CA THR A 17 -54.15 -20.94 7.49
C THR A 17 -53.46 -19.70 6.90
N ALA A 18 -53.99 -19.26 5.76
CA ALA A 18 -53.91 -17.89 5.29
C ALA A 18 -54.94 -16.98 6.00
N ARG A 19 -54.54 -15.73 6.33
CA ARG A 19 -55.36 -14.50 6.41
C ARG A 19 -54.43 -13.34 6.83
N ARG A 20 -54.56 -12.08 6.40
CA ARG A 20 -55.11 -11.39 5.22
C ARG A 20 -54.75 -9.90 5.44
N TRP A 21 -54.24 -9.24 4.39
CA TRP A 21 -54.57 -7.88 3.90
C TRP A 21 -54.06 -6.62 4.62
N GLY A 22 -53.47 -5.72 3.82
CA GLY A 22 -53.24 -4.32 4.16
C GLY A 22 -52.52 -3.56 3.04
N THR A 23 -53.30 -3.03 2.09
CA THR A 23 -52.96 -2.20 0.92
C THR A 23 -52.20 -0.89 1.19
N ALA A 24 -51.29 -0.49 0.29
CA ALA A 24 -50.92 0.91 0.00
C ALA A 24 -50.41 1.02 -1.45
N ARG A 25 -51.25 1.46 -2.39
CA ARG A 25 -51.37 2.83 -2.97
C ARG A 25 -50.09 3.40 -3.62
N ARG A 26 -50.22 3.59 -4.94
CA ARG A 26 -49.37 4.38 -5.84
C ARG A 26 -49.29 5.85 -5.41
N LEU A 27 -48.12 6.45 -5.58
CA LEU A 27 -47.95 7.88 -5.85
C LEU A 27 -46.86 8.07 -6.91
N ALA A 28 -47.10 9.07 -7.74
CA ALA A 28 -46.44 9.32 -9.01
C ALA A 28 -45.19 10.20 -8.89
N GLY A 29 -44.38 10.08 -9.95
CA GLY A 29 -43.28 10.91 -10.46
C GLY A 29 -42.84 12.19 -9.76
N VAL A 30 -41.52 12.35 -9.68
CA VAL A 30 -40.82 13.60 -10.03
C VAL A 30 -39.54 13.25 -10.80
N SER A 31 -39.40 13.89 -11.97
CA SER A 31 -38.31 13.81 -12.94
C SER A 31 -36.95 14.18 -12.35
N THR A 32 -35.87 13.52 -12.76
CA THR A 32 -34.50 14.06 -12.67
C THR A 32 -33.88 14.07 -14.05
N ALA A 33 -33.39 15.24 -14.42
CA ALA A 33 -32.92 15.61 -15.75
C ALA A 33 -31.66 14.83 -16.16
N LEU A 34 -31.69 14.39 -17.42
CA LEU A 34 -30.56 13.95 -18.21
C LEU A 34 -29.71 15.20 -18.53
N LEU A 35 -28.47 15.27 -18.05
CA LEU A 35 -27.49 16.23 -18.59
C LEU A 35 -26.40 15.45 -19.32
N LEU A 36 -26.58 15.39 -20.64
CA LEU A 36 -25.56 15.07 -21.62
C LEU A 36 -24.69 16.32 -21.78
N CYS A 37 -23.38 16.22 -21.53
CA CYS A 37 -22.42 17.21 -22.03
C CYS A 37 -21.39 16.51 -22.92
N VAL A 38 -21.70 16.55 -24.21
CA VAL A 38 -20.73 16.52 -25.30
C VAL A 38 -19.97 17.85 -25.28
N ALA A 39 -18.64 17.82 -25.35
CA ALA A 39 -17.87 18.95 -25.83
C ALA A 39 -16.77 18.43 -26.77
N ALA A 40 -16.96 18.70 -28.06
CA ALA A 40 -15.97 18.49 -29.11
C ALA A 40 -15.06 19.72 -29.22
N VAL A 41 -13.76 19.44 -29.24
CA VAL A 41 -12.67 19.99 -30.07
C VAL A 41 -12.91 21.33 -30.78
N THR A 42 -11.99 22.29 -30.57
CA THR A 42 -11.22 22.96 -31.65
C THR A 42 -9.96 23.61 -31.07
N GLY A 43 -8.83 23.52 -31.79
CA GLY A 43 -7.58 24.21 -31.44
C GLY A 43 -6.32 23.58 -32.02
N THR A 44 -6.10 23.80 -33.31
CA THR A 44 -4.94 23.41 -34.14
C THR A 44 -3.66 24.22 -33.85
N ALA A 45 -2.49 23.57 -33.88
CA ALA A 45 -1.22 24.05 -34.47
C ALA A 45 -0.17 22.91 -34.34
N ALA A 46 0.14 22.17 -35.40
CA ALA A 46 1.11 22.46 -36.47
C ALA A 46 2.50 21.85 -36.17
N TRP A 47 2.82 20.86 -37.02
CA TRP A 47 4.05 20.09 -37.14
C TRP A 47 5.18 20.89 -37.83
N ALA A 48 6.42 20.66 -37.37
CA ALA A 48 7.66 20.58 -38.15
C ALA A 48 8.64 19.80 -37.24
N GLY A 49 9.25 18.67 -37.58
CA GLY A 49 9.84 18.24 -38.85
C GLY A 49 11.36 18.34 -38.73
N GLY A 50 12.06 17.22 -38.55
CA GLY A 50 13.53 17.19 -38.50
C GLY A 50 14.12 15.88 -37.98
N ASP A 51 14.32 14.92 -38.89
CA ASP A 51 15.20 13.77 -38.73
C ASP A 51 16.66 14.18 -38.43
N THR A 52 17.40 13.37 -37.67
CA THR A 52 18.64 12.74 -38.14
C THR A 52 19.23 11.76 -37.11
N SER A 53 19.92 10.79 -37.70
CA SER A 53 20.50 9.55 -37.21
C SER A 53 21.81 9.66 -36.41
N ALA A 54 22.23 8.49 -35.90
CA ALA A 54 23.59 8.03 -35.58
C ALA A 54 24.09 8.37 -34.17
N ALA A 55 24.29 7.38 -33.28
CA ALA A 55 25.31 6.33 -33.23
C ALA A 55 26.56 6.76 -32.43
N ASP A 56 26.82 5.92 -31.42
CA ASP A 56 28.10 5.48 -30.88
C ASP A 56 28.98 6.33 -29.94
N ALA A 57 29.52 5.54 -29.00
CA ALA A 57 30.83 5.61 -28.35
C ALA A 57 31.02 6.47 -27.07
N ARG A 58 30.95 5.73 -25.94
CA ARG A 58 32.05 5.39 -25.02
C ARG A 58 32.99 6.50 -24.49
N ALA A 59 33.20 6.37 -23.17
CA ALA A 59 34.44 6.61 -22.40
C ALA A 59 34.82 8.09 -22.17
N ALA A 60 35.41 8.51 -21.06
CA ALA A 60 35.74 7.95 -19.76
C ALA A 60 36.12 9.15 -18.87
N ASP A 61 35.86 9.05 -17.56
CA ASP A 61 36.60 9.74 -16.50
C ASP A 61 38.10 9.33 -16.50
N PRO A 62 39.04 9.90 -15.70
CA PRO A 62 39.09 11.10 -14.82
C PRO A 62 40.45 11.86 -15.13
N PRO A 63 41.25 12.55 -14.25
CA PRO A 63 41.24 12.64 -12.78
C PRO A 63 41.64 13.98 -12.09
N ALA A 64 41.59 13.88 -10.76
CA ALA A 64 41.90 14.84 -9.71
C ALA A 64 43.41 15.11 -9.49
N ALA A 65 43.71 16.28 -8.89
CA ALA A 65 44.79 16.56 -7.92
C ALA A 65 44.59 18.00 -7.37
N GLU A 66 44.26 18.23 -6.10
CA GLU A 66 45.13 18.40 -4.91
C GLU A 66 46.03 19.66 -4.83
N ALA A 67 45.73 20.47 -3.81
CA ALA A 67 46.65 21.07 -2.81
C ALA A 67 47.13 22.54 -2.90
N THR A 68 47.05 23.18 -1.71
CA THR A 68 47.90 24.25 -1.10
C THR A 68 47.38 25.70 -0.95
N ALA A 69 46.82 25.97 0.24
CA ALA A 69 47.30 26.87 1.32
C ALA A 69 47.79 28.34 1.10
N ARG A 70 47.18 29.22 1.92
CA ARG A 70 47.64 30.49 2.58
C ARG A 70 47.72 31.79 1.75
N THR A 71 46.94 32.82 2.14
CA THR A 71 47.34 33.93 3.05
C THR A 71 46.20 34.96 3.23
N ALA A 72 46.01 35.48 4.45
CA ALA A 72 45.22 36.68 4.76
C ALA A 72 46.01 37.97 4.40
N PRO A 73 45.41 39.18 4.41
CA PRO A 73 45.44 39.96 5.65
C PRO A 73 44.28 40.98 5.91
N THR A 74 44.08 41.25 7.20
CA THR A 74 43.79 42.53 7.90
C THR A 74 42.59 43.44 7.55
N THR A 75 41.79 43.65 8.61
CA THR A 75 40.83 44.74 8.92
C THR A 75 41.50 46.11 9.12
N PRO A 76 40.70 47.21 9.13
CA PRO A 76 40.59 47.94 10.39
C PRO A 76 39.14 48.36 10.76
N ALA A 77 38.94 48.62 12.05
CA ALA A 77 37.71 49.03 12.72
C ALA A 77 37.63 50.55 12.96
N LEU A 78 36.42 51.10 13.12
CA LEU A 78 36.06 52.32 13.90
C LEU A 78 34.53 52.25 14.18
N ALA A 79 34.10 51.98 15.43
CA ALA A 79 33.59 52.92 16.46
C ALA A 79 32.19 53.54 16.15
N ARG A 80 31.13 52.99 16.78
CA ARG A 80 30.36 53.52 17.93
C ARG A 80 29.34 54.62 17.58
N ASP A 81 28.06 54.27 17.72
CA ASP A 81 27.05 55.21 18.24
C ASP A 81 25.95 54.46 19.03
N GLN A 82 25.43 55.11 20.08
CA GLN A 82 24.57 54.54 21.13
C GLN A 82 23.07 54.84 20.94
N ALA A 83 22.26 53.87 21.40
CA ALA A 83 20.89 53.95 21.95
C ALA A 83 19.68 54.08 20.98
N PRO A 84 18.43 53.73 21.39
CA PRO A 84 17.98 53.01 22.60
C PRO A 84 17.19 51.71 22.29
N ALA A 85 16.92 50.93 23.35
CA ALA A 85 16.05 49.75 23.30
C ALA A 85 14.57 50.11 23.04
N PRO A 86 13.80 49.30 22.28
CA PRO A 86 12.36 49.34 22.33
C PRO A 86 11.78 48.28 23.28
N SER A 87 10.78 48.74 24.03
CA SER A 87 9.96 48.04 24.99
C SER A 87 9.24 46.79 24.45
N ARG A 88 9.12 45.82 25.35
CA ARG A 88 8.18 44.69 25.32
C ARG A 88 6.75 45.16 25.01
N ALA A 89 6.25 44.86 23.81
CA ALA A 89 4.84 44.98 23.48
C ALA A 89 4.17 43.60 23.52
N GLN A 90 3.10 43.50 24.29
CA GLN A 90 2.20 42.35 24.36
C GLN A 90 1.52 42.11 23.01
N ALA A 91 1.29 40.84 22.68
CA ALA A 91 0.62 40.37 21.48
C ALA A 91 -0.83 40.87 21.33
N PRO A 92 -1.42 40.68 20.14
CA PRO A 92 -2.74 40.06 20.06
C PRO A 92 -2.58 38.63 19.53
N ALA A 93 -2.83 37.67 20.42
CA ALA A 93 -2.98 36.26 20.12
C ALA A 93 -4.34 36.03 19.44
N THR A 94 -4.44 36.21 18.11
CA THR A 94 -5.65 35.81 17.36
C THR A 94 -5.43 35.35 15.92
N ALA A 95 -4.22 35.47 15.32
CA ALA A 95 -4.01 35.07 13.92
C ALA A 95 -3.50 33.63 13.70
N ALA A 96 -2.89 33.00 14.72
CA ALA A 96 -2.38 31.62 14.61
C ALA A 96 -3.48 30.54 14.77
N GLY A 97 -4.59 30.89 15.44
CA GLY A 97 -5.71 29.97 15.67
C GLY A 97 -6.57 29.72 14.42
N THR A 98 -6.67 30.71 13.53
CA THR A 98 -7.47 30.63 12.30
C THR A 98 -6.76 29.86 11.18
N ALA A 99 -5.44 30.01 11.03
CA ALA A 99 -4.66 29.24 10.05
C ALA A 99 -4.62 27.73 10.39
N ALA A 100 -4.56 27.37 11.68
CA ALA A 100 -4.55 25.97 12.11
C ALA A 100 -5.94 25.30 12.06
N ALA A 101 -7.02 26.07 12.31
CA ALA A 101 -8.39 25.61 12.07
C ALA A 101 -8.68 25.40 10.58
N GLN A 102 -8.10 26.23 9.70
CA GLN A 102 -8.15 26.07 8.25
C GLN A 102 -7.31 24.87 7.77
N ALA A 103 -6.16 24.58 8.38
CA ALA A 103 -5.38 23.38 8.10
C ALA A 103 -6.14 22.08 8.44
N GLY A 104 -6.85 22.04 9.59
CA GLY A 104 -7.74 20.94 9.94
C GLY A 104 -8.90 20.72 8.95
N GLN A 105 -9.36 21.79 8.27
CA GLN A 105 -10.36 21.71 7.20
C GLN A 105 -9.75 21.42 5.81
N ALA A 106 -8.49 21.81 5.56
CA ALA A 106 -7.78 21.56 4.31
C ALA A 106 -7.31 20.10 4.19
N ILE A 107 -6.89 19.47 5.29
CA ILE A 107 -6.59 18.01 5.35
C ILE A 107 -7.84 17.19 4.94
N ALA A 108 -9.04 17.67 5.26
CA ALA A 108 -10.30 17.04 4.84
C ALA A 108 -10.64 17.25 3.34
N ARG A 109 -10.00 18.20 2.65
CA ARG A 109 -10.23 18.50 1.22
C ARG A 109 -9.19 17.93 0.25
N ALA A 110 -8.07 17.42 0.75
CA ALA A 110 -6.98 16.88 -0.08
C ALA A 110 -7.13 15.37 -0.42
N LEU A 111 -8.30 14.78 -0.21
CA LEU A 111 -8.55 13.34 -0.38
C LEU A 111 -9.25 13.05 -1.72
N PRO A 112 -8.68 12.24 -2.62
CA PRO A 112 -9.30 11.93 -3.90
C PRO A 112 -10.48 10.94 -3.78
N SER A 113 -11.44 11.16 -4.66
CA SER A 113 -12.62 10.34 -4.96
C SER A 113 -12.28 9.06 -5.73
N ASN A 114 -12.67 7.90 -5.20
CA ASN A 114 -13.42 6.80 -5.87
C ASN A 114 -13.16 5.43 -5.21
N PRO A 115 -14.18 4.77 -4.63
CA PRO A 115 -14.07 3.36 -4.23
C PRO A 115 -14.39 2.42 -5.41
N PRO A 116 -13.81 1.21 -5.50
CA PRO A 116 -14.37 0.16 -6.33
C PRO A 116 -15.59 -0.47 -5.63
N ALA A 117 -16.79 -0.22 -6.16
CA ALA A 117 -17.96 -1.03 -5.86
C ALA A 117 -17.82 -2.39 -6.58
N SER A 118 -17.64 -3.47 -5.82
CA SER A 118 -17.66 -4.84 -6.33
C SER A 118 -19.10 -5.37 -6.29
N THR A 119 -19.79 -5.37 -7.43
CA THR A 119 -21.03 -6.13 -7.63
C THR A 119 -20.71 -7.49 -8.25
N ALA A 120 -21.08 -8.58 -7.57
CA ALA A 120 -21.09 -9.92 -8.14
C ALA A 120 -22.23 -10.08 -9.16
N PRO A 121 -22.05 -10.74 -10.32
CA PRO A 121 -23.15 -11.03 -11.23
C PRO A 121 -23.91 -12.29 -10.79
N GLY A 122 -25.22 -12.14 -10.65
CA GLY A 122 -26.17 -13.25 -10.54
C GLY A 122 -26.27 -14.05 -11.84
N THR A 123 -26.42 -15.36 -11.68
CA THR A 123 -26.60 -16.35 -12.74
C THR A 123 -28.02 -16.32 -13.30
N THR A 124 -28.18 -16.17 -14.61
CA THR A 124 -29.33 -16.73 -15.35
C THR A 124 -28.93 -17.17 -16.76
N SER A 125 -29.26 -18.42 -17.07
CA SER A 125 -29.13 -19.14 -18.34
C SER A 125 -30.03 -18.57 -19.46
N PRO A 126 -29.62 -18.71 -20.73
CA PRO A 126 -30.55 -19.16 -21.76
C PRO A 126 -30.02 -20.37 -22.56
N GLY A 127 -30.96 -21.24 -22.94
CA GLY A 127 -30.76 -22.47 -23.71
C GLY A 127 -30.35 -22.27 -25.19
N PRO A 128 -30.31 -23.37 -25.96
CA PRO A 128 -29.29 -23.59 -27.00
C PRO A 128 -29.68 -23.00 -28.36
N ALA A 129 -28.66 -22.57 -29.11
CA ALA A 129 -28.77 -22.31 -30.55
C ALA A 129 -27.62 -23.01 -31.28
N SER A 130 -27.99 -23.72 -32.35
CA SER A 130 -27.19 -24.66 -33.13
C SER A 130 -26.01 -24.04 -33.90
N ALA A 131 -25.01 -24.88 -34.16
CA ALA A 131 -23.73 -24.63 -34.82
C ALA A 131 -23.81 -24.06 -36.26
N PRO A 132 -22.66 -23.59 -36.77
CA PRO A 132 -22.07 -24.34 -37.88
C PRO A 132 -20.59 -24.72 -37.67
N THR A 133 -20.27 -25.85 -38.29
CA THR A 133 -19.01 -26.60 -38.30
C THR A 133 -17.87 -25.84 -38.97
N ALA A 134 -16.73 -25.69 -38.28
CA ALA A 134 -15.44 -25.41 -38.89
C ALA A 134 -14.41 -26.40 -38.35
N ALA A 135 -13.92 -27.28 -39.23
CA ALA A 135 -12.88 -28.26 -38.94
C ALA A 135 -11.55 -27.53 -38.68
N ALA A 136 -11.07 -27.57 -37.43
CA ALA A 136 -9.71 -27.17 -37.08
C ALA A 136 -8.89 -28.43 -36.80
N ALA A 137 -7.82 -28.60 -37.58
CA ALA A 137 -6.86 -29.67 -37.43
C ALA A 137 -6.27 -29.68 -36.01
N ALA A 138 -6.44 -30.79 -35.30
CA ALA A 138 -5.84 -31.00 -33.99
C ALA A 138 -4.31 -31.14 -34.12
N SER A 139 -3.58 -30.11 -33.70
CA SER A 139 -2.17 -30.26 -33.34
C SER A 139 -2.12 -31.04 -32.02
N THR A 140 -1.73 -32.31 -32.11
CA THR A 140 -1.46 -33.16 -30.94
C THR A 140 -0.20 -32.65 -30.25
N ALA A 141 -0.37 -31.80 -29.23
CA ALA A 141 0.65 -31.58 -28.23
C ALA A 141 0.97 -32.94 -27.57
N PRO A 142 2.25 -33.31 -27.38
CA PRO A 142 2.58 -34.57 -26.74
C PRO A 142 2.02 -34.57 -25.31
N ALA A 143 1.29 -35.63 -24.96
CA ALA A 143 0.86 -35.85 -23.59
C ALA A 143 2.11 -36.06 -22.72
N MET A 144 2.46 -35.07 -21.91
CA MET A 144 3.50 -35.23 -20.92
C MET A 144 3.08 -36.28 -19.89
N ALA A 145 4.00 -37.18 -19.57
CA ALA A 145 3.85 -38.11 -18.46
C ALA A 145 3.58 -37.33 -17.16
N ALA A 146 2.56 -37.73 -16.41
CA ALA A 146 2.31 -37.20 -15.08
C ALA A 146 3.54 -37.44 -14.20
N LEU A 147 3.93 -36.44 -13.41
CA LEU A 147 5.01 -36.61 -12.45
C LEU A 147 4.69 -37.76 -11.49
N PRO A 148 5.67 -38.62 -11.15
CA PRO A 148 5.47 -39.68 -10.18
C PRO A 148 4.93 -39.13 -8.85
N ALA A 149 3.99 -39.85 -8.24
CA ALA A 149 3.54 -39.57 -6.88
C ALA A 149 4.76 -39.56 -5.94
N GLY A 150 4.95 -38.45 -5.21
CA GLY A 150 6.11 -38.26 -4.33
C GLY A 150 7.26 -37.42 -4.93
N THR A 151 7.11 -36.89 -6.15
CA THR A 151 8.07 -35.90 -6.69
C THR A 151 8.13 -34.69 -5.76
N ARG A 152 9.27 -34.52 -5.07
CA ARG A 152 9.50 -33.37 -4.17
C ARG A 152 10.09 -32.16 -4.89
N THR A 153 10.63 -32.34 -6.10
CA THR A 153 11.26 -31.29 -6.88
C THR A 153 10.94 -31.46 -8.36
N ALA A 154 10.50 -30.37 -9.00
CA ALA A 154 10.23 -30.30 -10.43
C ALA A 154 10.81 -28.99 -10.99
N TYR A 155 11.03 -28.93 -12.30
CA TYR A 155 11.52 -27.74 -12.99
C TYR A 155 10.44 -27.21 -13.92
N VAL A 156 10.26 -25.89 -13.99
CA VAL A 156 9.25 -25.28 -14.89
C VAL A 156 9.46 -25.64 -16.36
N ASP A 157 10.72 -25.86 -16.74
CA ASP A 157 11.18 -26.31 -18.05
C ASP A 157 10.53 -27.64 -18.48
N GLN A 158 10.30 -28.54 -17.52
CA GLN A 158 9.65 -29.82 -17.78
C GLN A 158 8.25 -29.63 -18.33
N PHE A 159 7.58 -28.50 -18.00
CA PHE A 159 6.24 -28.15 -18.44
C PHE A 159 6.21 -27.30 -19.72
N GLY A 160 7.38 -27.12 -20.36
CA GLY A 160 7.55 -26.40 -21.61
C GLY A 160 7.87 -24.91 -21.45
N ALA A 161 8.26 -24.46 -20.25
CA ALA A 161 8.69 -23.07 -20.05
C ALA A 161 10.10 -22.90 -20.62
N VAL A 162 10.30 -21.89 -21.47
CA VAL A 162 11.53 -21.66 -22.23
C VAL A 162 12.47 -20.71 -21.49
N GLY A 163 11.95 -19.62 -20.92
CA GLY A 163 12.73 -18.71 -20.08
C GLY A 163 13.77 -17.88 -20.82
N ASN A 164 13.54 -17.60 -22.11
CA ASN A 164 14.46 -16.85 -22.98
C ASN A 164 14.16 -15.34 -23.09
N GLY A 165 13.15 -14.84 -22.38
CA GLY A 165 12.73 -13.44 -22.43
C GLY A 165 11.99 -13.03 -23.71
N VAL A 166 11.59 -13.99 -24.55
CA VAL A 166 10.89 -13.74 -25.83
C VAL A 166 9.64 -14.61 -25.95
N THR A 167 9.71 -15.87 -25.55
CA THR A 167 8.59 -16.80 -25.58
C THR A 167 7.61 -16.46 -24.46
N ASP A 168 6.32 -16.41 -24.80
CA ASP A 168 5.26 -16.34 -23.79
C ASP A 168 5.14 -17.67 -23.06
N ASP A 169 5.63 -17.69 -21.82
CA ASP A 169 5.69 -18.86 -20.95
C ASP A 169 4.42 -19.04 -20.09
N THR A 170 3.40 -18.16 -20.24
CA THR A 170 2.19 -18.15 -19.41
C THR A 170 1.58 -19.54 -19.23
N ARG A 171 1.29 -20.22 -20.35
CA ARG A 171 0.62 -21.53 -20.31
C ARG A 171 1.52 -22.61 -19.71
N ALA A 172 2.83 -22.54 -19.93
CA ALA A 172 3.76 -23.53 -19.39
C ALA A 172 3.94 -23.37 -17.88
N LEU A 173 4.11 -22.13 -17.41
CA LEU A 173 4.16 -21.81 -15.99
C LEU A 173 2.86 -22.18 -15.29
N GLN A 174 1.71 -21.81 -15.86
CA GLN A 174 0.41 -22.14 -15.27
C GLN A 174 0.20 -23.66 -15.20
N ARG A 175 0.56 -24.41 -16.25
CA ARG A 175 0.55 -25.89 -16.19
C ARG A 175 1.43 -26.43 -15.06
N ALA A 176 2.62 -25.87 -14.85
CA ALA A 176 3.48 -26.29 -13.75
C ALA A 176 2.79 -26.07 -12.40
N PHE A 177 2.23 -24.88 -12.17
CA PHE A 177 1.49 -24.55 -10.94
C PHE A 177 0.26 -25.43 -10.71
N ASP A 178 -0.42 -25.83 -11.80
CA ASP A 178 -1.67 -26.59 -11.80
C ASP A 178 -1.51 -28.11 -11.78
N THR A 179 -0.33 -28.66 -12.14
CA THR A 179 -0.14 -30.13 -12.23
C THR A 179 0.83 -30.80 -11.23
N VAL A 180 1.85 -30.10 -10.69
CA VAL A 180 2.75 -30.63 -9.64
C VAL A 180 2.07 -30.97 -8.29
N PRO A 181 2.31 -32.11 -7.64
CA PRO A 181 1.67 -32.41 -6.34
C PRO A 181 1.84 -31.30 -5.29
N SER A 182 0.85 -31.12 -4.40
CA SER A 182 0.99 -30.21 -3.25
C SER A 182 2.25 -30.52 -2.45
N GLY A 183 2.95 -29.50 -1.94
CA GLY A 183 4.25 -29.68 -1.27
C GLY A 183 5.45 -29.76 -2.21
N THR A 184 5.27 -29.70 -3.54
CA THR A 184 6.39 -29.75 -4.50
C THR A 184 7.23 -28.47 -4.43
N THR A 185 8.55 -28.64 -4.51
CA THR A 185 9.49 -27.55 -4.83
C THR A 185 9.58 -27.40 -6.35
N LEU A 186 9.09 -26.29 -6.88
CA LEU A 186 9.15 -25.97 -8.30
C LEU A 186 10.28 -24.96 -8.55
N VAL A 187 11.29 -25.39 -9.30
CA VAL A 187 12.54 -24.66 -9.53
C VAL A 187 12.49 -23.99 -10.91
N PHE A 188 12.84 -22.70 -10.92
CA PHE A 188 13.05 -21.93 -12.14
C PHE A 188 14.51 -22.04 -12.56
N ARG A 189 14.79 -21.94 -13.86
CA ARG A 189 16.17 -21.97 -14.36
C ARG A 189 16.91 -20.71 -13.89
N PRO A 190 18.12 -20.82 -13.30
CA PRO A 190 18.84 -19.66 -12.77
C PRO A 190 19.02 -18.56 -13.82
N GLY A 191 18.68 -17.31 -13.44
CA GLY A 191 18.81 -16.12 -14.29
C GLY A 191 17.90 -16.08 -15.53
N ALA A 192 17.04 -17.06 -15.76
CA ALA A 192 16.13 -17.08 -16.91
C ALA A 192 15.04 -16.00 -16.78
N THR A 193 14.52 -15.54 -17.93
CA THR A 193 13.41 -14.59 -18.00
C THR A 193 12.22 -15.25 -18.65
N TYR A 194 11.13 -15.41 -17.91
CA TYR A 194 9.89 -16.00 -18.40
C TYR A 194 8.86 -14.90 -18.63
N LEU A 195 8.40 -14.74 -19.86
CA LEU A 195 7.34 -13.77 -20.15
C LEU A 195 5.98 -14.35 -19.76
N HIS A 196 5.08 -13.51 -19.27
CA HIS A 196 3.68 -13.88 -19.09
C HIS A 196 2.74 -12.76 -19.55
N SER A 197 1.74 -13.13 -20.36
CA SER A 197 0.71 -12.24 -20.91
C SER A 197 -0.60 -12.26 -20.10
N ASP A 198 -0.70 -13.18 -19.13
CA ASP A 198 -1.85 -13.28 -18.24
C ASP A 198 -1.43 -13.49 -16.77
N VAL A 199 -2.38 -13.34 -15.86
CA VAL A 199 -2.18 -13.53 -14.42
C VAL A 199 -1.84 -14.98 -14.14
N LEU A 200 -0.67 -15.17 -13.52
CA LEU A 200 -0.21 -16.47 -13.04
C LEU A 200 -0.82 -16.77 -11.67
N ARG A 201 -1.49 -17.91 -11.53
CA ARG A 201 -2.17 -18.31 -10.29
C ARG A 201 -1.47 -19.49 -9.63
N VAL A 202 -1.05 -19.28 -8.39
CA VAL A 202 -0.46 -20.31 -7.52
C VAL A 202 -1.51 -20.67 -6.48
N THR A 203 -2.40 -21.59 -6.82
CA THR A 203 -3.55 -21.99 -6.01
C THR A 203 -3.29 -23.21 -5.14
N ARG A 204 -2.30 -24.02 -5.53
CA ARG A 204 -2.02 -25.29 -4.85
C ARG A 204 -1.25 -25.08 -3.56
N PRO A 205 -1.68 -25.73 -2.46
CA PRO A 205 -1.08 -25.49 -1.16
C PRO A 205 0.31 -26.15 -1.04
N GLY A 206 1.15 -25.57 -0.20
CA GLY A 206 2.46 -26.11 0.14
C GLY A 206 3.53 -25.99 -0.95
N LEU A 207 3.24 -25.35 -2.08
CA LEU A 207 4.23 -25.20 -3.15
C LEU A 207 5.40 -24.33 -2.69
N THR A 208 6.62 -24.72 -3.04
CA THR A 208 7.82 -23.90 -2.86
C THR A 208 8.36 -23.50 -4.23
N LEU A 209 8.28 -22.22 -4.57
CA LEU A 209 8.77 -21.64 -5.82
C LEU A 209 10.18 -21.09 -5.60
N VAL A 210 11.16 -21.69 -6.26
CA VAL A 210 12.59 -21.35 -6.11
C VAL A 210 13.08 -20.65 -7.37
N GLY A 211 13.25 -19.33 -7.29
CA GLY A 211 13.58 -18.49 -8.43
C GLY A 211 15.04 -18.54 -8.87
N THR A 212 16.00 -18.67 -7.94
CA THR A 212 17.45 -18.60 -8.26
C THR A 212 17.83 -17.39 -9.13
N GLY A 213 17.25 -16.22 -8.86
CA GLY A 213 17.50 -14.99 -9.62
C GLY A 213 16.78 -14.91 -10.98
N SER A 214 15.87 -15.84 -11.28
CA SER A 214 14.99 -15.74 -12.46
C SER A 214 13.97 -14.60 -12.33
N THR A 215 13.46 -14.19 -13.50
CA THR A 215 12.50 -13.09 -13.63
C THR A 215 11.22 -13.56 -14.31
N LEU A 216 10.07 -13.20 -13.74
CA LEU A 216 8.75 -13.30 -14.39
C LEU A 216 8.34 -11.91 -14.87
N THR A 217 8.33 -11.69 -16.18
CA THR A 217 8.05 -10.39 -16.79
C THR A 217 6.64 -10.40 -17.37
N ALA A 218 5.77 -9.54 -16.85
CA ALA A 218 4.45 -9.32 -17.42
C ALA A 218 4.56 -8.52 -18.72
N THR A 219 3.83 -8.93 -19.76
CA THR A 219 3.70 -8.18 -21.01
C THR A 219 2.40 -7.38 -21.11
N GLU A 220 1.44 -7.65 -20.23
CA GLU A 220 0.14 -6.98 -20.19
C GLU A 220 -0.10 -6.33 -18.83
N GLU A 221 -0.15 -5.00 -18.77
CA GLU A 221 -0.25 -4.27 -17.51
C GLU A 221 -1.54 -4.56 -16.73
N THR A 222 -2.65 -4.78 -17.47
CA THR A 222 -3.97 -5.09 -16.90
C THR A 222 -4.09 -6.52 -16.38
N ARG A 223 -3.13 -7.39 -16.72
CA ARG A 223 -3.09 -8.82 -16.37
C ARG A 223 -1.72 -9.23 -15.81
N SER A 224 -1.07 -8.31 -15.09
CA SER A 224 0.33 -8.41 -14.71
C SER A 224 0.61 -9.18 -13.41
N ALA A 225 -0.43 -9.57 -12.66
CA ALA A 225 -0.27 -10.19 -11.35
C ALA A 225 0.34 -11.61 -11.37
N VAL A 226 1.13 -11.92 -10.34
CA VAL A 226 1.29 -13.27 -9.81
C VAL A 226 0.44 -13.37 -8.54
N HIS A 227 -0.56 -14.24 -8.54
CA HIS A 227 -1.49 -14.40 -7.43
C HIS A 227 -1.23 -15.70 -6.67
N VAL A 228 -0.74 -15.56 -5.44
CA VAL A 228 -0.57 -16.65 -4.48
C VAL A 228 -1.83 -16.74 -3.61
N SER A 229 -2.72 -17.66 -3.96
CA SER A 229 -3.95 -17.94 -3.21
C SER A 229 -3.92 -19.27 -2.46
N GLY A 230 -2.97 -20.16 -2.78
CA GLY A 230 -2.76 -21.40 -2.05
C GLY A 230 -2.10 -21.16 -0.69
N ASP A 231 -2.53 -21.92 0.31
CA ASP A 231 -1.96 -21.86 1.67
C ASP A 231 -0.56 -22.48 1.72
N ARG A 232 0.27 -22.05 2.68
CA ARG A 232 1.62 -22.59 2.94
C ARG A 232 2.52 -22.55 1.71
N VAL A 233 2.27 -21.62 0.79
CA VAL A 233 3.11 -21.42 -0.39
C VAL A 233 4.33 -20.59 0.01
N SER A 234 5.52 -20.98 -0.45
CA SER A 234 6.74 -20.19 -0.32
C SER A 234 7.28 -19.75 -1.66
N LEU A 235 7.69 -18.49 -1.78
CA LEU A 235 8.45 -17.96 -2.91
C LEU A 235 9.81 -17.49 -2.40
N THR A 236 10.90 -17.91 -3.06
CA THR A 236 12.25 -17.47 -2.71
C THR A 236 13.05 -17.05 -3.95
N GLY A 237 13.66 -15.86 -3.92
CA GLY A 237 14.65 -15.44 -4.93
C GLY A 237 14.09 -15.21 -6.34
N LEU A 238 12.83 -14.80 -6.45
CA LEU A 238 12.18 -14.44 -7.72
C LEU A 238 12.15 -12.93 -7.91
N THR A 239 12.37 -12.48 -9.15
CA THR A 239 12.05 -11.11 -9.57
C THR A 239 10.76 -11.11 -10.38
N LEU A 240 9.83 -10.22 -10.07
CA LEU A 240 8.56 -10.04 -10.76
C LEU A 240 8.56 -8.65 -11.39
N THR A 241 8.44 -8.57 -12.71
CA THR A 241 8.63 -7.34 -13.46
C THR A 241 7.36 -6.94 -14.22
N LEU A 242 7.09 -5.65 -14.30
CA LEU A 242 6.27 -5.00 -15.31
C LEU A 242 7.06 -3.78 -15.80
N ALA A 243 7.59 -3.83 -17.02
CA ALA A 243 8.55 -2.83 -17.50
C ALA A 243 7.94 -1.42 -17.61
N THR A 244 6.69 -1.34 -18.05
CA THR A 244 5.97 -0.08 -18.24
C THR A 244 4.53 -0.23 -17.79
N SER A 245 3.98 0.83 -17.22
CA SER A 245 2.54 0.98 -17.03
C SER A 245 2.11 2.37 -17.47
N THR A 246 0.92 2.51 -18.06
CA THR A 246 0.41 3.76 -18.63
C THR A 246 -0.27 4.65 -17.61
N GLN A 247 -0.77 4.09 -16.51
CA GLN A 247 -1.51 4.81 -15.46
C GLN A 247 -1.47 4.06 -14.13
N ARG A 248 -2.02 4.66 -13.07
CA ARG A 248 -2.30 3.94 -11.82
C ARG A 248 -3.62 3.19 -11.95
N PHE A 249 -3.58 1.91 -11.59
CA PHE A 249 -4.72 1.02 -11.62
C PHE A 249 -5.14 0.56 -10.20
N HIS A 250 -6.26 -0.17 -10.11
CA HIS A 250 -6.90 -0.53 -8.83
C HIS A 250 -7.41 -1.98 -8.75
N ALA A 251 -7.55 -2.69 -9.86
CA ALA A 251 -8.05 -4.07 -9.86
C ALA A 251 -6.98 -5.05 -9.37
N TYR A 252 -7.44 -6.22 -8.90
CA TYR A 252 -6.54 -7.21 -8.29
C TYR A 252 -5.52 -7.77 -9.27
N GLU A 253 -5.89 -7.88 -10.53
CA GLU A 253 -5.07 -8.38 -11.65
C GLU A 253 -3.86 -7.48 -11.94
N GLN A 254 -3.86 -6.25 -11.42
CA GLN A 254 -2.84 -5.23 -11.62
C GLN A 254 -1.90 -5.09 -10.41
N MET A 255 -2.19 -5.80 -9.31
CA MET A 255 -1.30 -5.92 -8.15
C MET A 255 -0.18 -6.90 -8.50
N LYS A 256 1.07 -6.45 -8.58
CA LYS A 256 2.12 -7.26 -9.23
C LYS A 256 2.34 -8.60 -8.54
N LEU A 257 2.37 -8.61 -7.21
CA LEU A 257 2.32 -9.82 -6.38
C LEU A 257 1.16 -9.74 -5.41
N ARG A 258 0.18 -10.63 -5.58
CA ARG A 258 -0.99 -10.71 -4.69
C ARG A 258 -0.89 -11.94 -3.80
N VAL A 259 -1.13 -11.76 -2.51
CA VAL A 259 -1.19 -12.84 -1.51
C VAL A 259 -2.58 -12.82 -0.87
N SER A 260 -3.27 -13.96 -0.96
CA SER A 260 -4.54 -14.19 -0.27
C SER A 260 -4.61 -15.54 0.46
N GLY A 261 -3.59 -16.40 0.33
CA GLY A 261 -3.49 -17.64 1.09
C GLY A 261 -2.92 -17.44 2.48
N ASP A 262 -3.19 -18.39 3.37
CA ASP A 262 -2.65 -18.43 4.73
C ASP A 262 -1.23 -19.01 4.76
N ASP A 263 -0.45 -18.65 5.78
CA ASP A 263 0.90 -19.21 6.02
C ASP A 263 1.86 -19.04 4.83
N VAL A 264 1.63 -18.01 3.99
CA VAL A 264 2.47 -17.70 2.82
C VAL A 264 3.79 -17.07 3.26
N VAL A 265 4.89 -17.50 2.63
CA VAL A 265 6.24 -17.00 2.92
C VAL A 265 6.94 -16.48 1.67
N LEU A 266 7.23 -15.19 1.64
CA LEU A 266 8.03 -14.54 0.61
C LEU A 266 9.42 -14.23 1.17
N ARG A 267 10.48 -14.72 0.52
CA ARG A 267 11.88 -14.44 0.90
C ARG A 267 12.68 -13.94 -0.28
N ASP A 268 13.35 -12.80 -0.13
CA ASP A 268 14.24 -12.27 -1.17
C ASP A 268 13.50 -12.16 -2.54
N VAL A 269 12.24 -11.70 -2.48
CA VAL A 269 11.39 -11.49 -3.66
C VAL A 269 11.45 -10.03 -4.05
N HIS A 270 11.69 -9.76 -5.33
CA HIS A 270 11.81 -8.40 -5.85
C HIS A 270 10.66 -8.11 -6.83
N VAL A 271 10.01 -6.96 -6.68
CA VAL A 271 9.04 -6.40 -7.62
C VAL A 271 9.67 -5.18 -8.30
N ARG A 272 9.69 -5.18 -9.63
CA ARG A 272 10.20 -4.10 -10.49
C ARG A 272 9.10 -3.61 -11.41
N GLY A 273 8.46 -2.50 -11.04
CA GLY A 273 7.28 -1.98 -11.71
C GLY A 273 5.99 -2.71 -11.33
N ALA A 274 4.93 -1.95 -11.11
CA ALA A 274 3.57 -2.46 -10.91
C ALA A 274 2.54 -1.44 -11.38
N ALA A 275 1.48 -1.91 -12.05
CA ALA A 275 0.37 -1.06 -12.50
C ALA A 275 -0.48 -0.54 -11.33
N ALA A 276 -0.49 -1.25 -10.21
CA ALA A 276 -1.10 -0.86 -8.94
C ALA A 276 -0.07 -1.03 -7.80
N ALA A 277 -0.43 -1.73 -6.72
CA ALA A 277 0.50 -2.02 -5.63
C ALA A 277 1.55 -3.05 -6.05
N GLY A 278 2.77 -2.94 -5.52
CA GLY A 278 3.83 -3.90 -5.78
C GLY A 278 3.54 -5.26 -5.14
N ILE A 279 3.35 -5.27 -3.82
CA ILE A 279 2.94 -6.44 -3.05
C ILE A 279 1.64 -6.13 -2.32
N TYR A 280 0.58 -6.87 -2.64
CA TYR A 280 -0.72 -6.79 -2.01
C TYR A 280 -0.95 -8.03 -1.14
N VAL A 281 -1.19 -7.84 0.16
CA VAL A 281 -1.59 -8.92 1.07
C VAL A 281 -3.00 -8.61 1.56
N GLY A 282 -3.97 -9.45 1.23
CA GLY A 282 -5.35 -9.18 1.64
C GLY A 282 -6.28 -10.36 1.51
N ASN A 283 -7.59 -10.07 1.42
CA ASN A 283 -8.65 -11.08 1.38
C ASN A 283 -8.59 -12.07 2.56
N GLY A 284 -8.24 -11.57 3.74
CA GLY A 284 -8.22 -12.34 4.98
C GLY A 284 -6.97 -13.18 5.21
N ALA A 285 -5.93 -13.07 4.38
CA ALA A 285 -4.67 -13.81 4.53
C ALA A 285 -4.12 -13.71 5.96
N ALA A 286 -3.81 -14.85 6.57
CA ALA A 286 -3.30 -14.94 7.93
C ALA A 286 -1.91 -15.58 8.02
N ARG A 287 -1.15 -15.25 9.07
CA ARG A 287 0.13 -15.90 9.42
C ARG A 287 1.19 -15.82 8.32
N PHE A 288 1.17 -14.74 7.54
CA PHE A 288 2.11 -14.53 6.45
C PHE A 288 3.48 -14.01 6.92
N LEU A 289 4.53 -14.28 6.16
CA LEU A 289 5.87 -13.72 6.32
C LEU A 289 6.36 -13.13 5.00
N LEU A 290 6.65 -11.82 4.99
CA LEU A 290 7.38 -11.14 3.94
C LEU A 290 8.76 -10.81 4.51
N ASP A 291 9.82 -11.39 3.98
CA ASP A 291 11.17 -11.26 4.53
C ASP A 291 12.15 -10.84 3.43
N ARG A 292 12.77 -9.66 3.61
CA ARG A 292 13.65 -9.02 2.63
C ARG A 292 13.03 -8.88 1.24
N VAL A 293 11.76 -8.52 1.19
CA VAL A 293 11.09 -8.18 -0.07
C VAL A 293 11.52 -6.79 -0.56
N THR A 294 11.66 -6.60 -1.86
CA THR A 294 11.95 -5.29 -2.47
C THR A 294 10.85 -4.90 -3.44
N VAL A 295 10.43 -3.65 -3.43
CA VAL A 295 9.51 -3.07 -4.41
C VAL A 295 10.10 -1.79 -4.98
N THR A 296 10.12 -1.69 -6.30
CA THR A 296 10.62 -0.52 -7.03
C THR A 296 9.58 -0.10 -8.07
N ASP A 297 9.32 1.19 -8.20
CA ASP A 297 8.54 1.79 -9.29
C ASP A 297 7.09 1.28 -9.40
N SER A 298 6.43 1.03 -8.27
CA SER A 298 4.98 0.76 -8.26
C SER A 298 4.20 2.03 -8.54
N ARG A 299 3.08 1.95 -9.29
CA ARG A 299 2.18 3.09 -9.51
C ARG A 299 1.30 3.42 -8.30
N ALA A 300 1.18 2.50 -7.35
CA ALA A 300 0.55 2.72 -6.06
C ALA A 300 1.53 2.31 -4.94
N ASP A 301 1.02 1.72 -3.87
CA ASP A 301 1.77 1.31 -2.69
C ASP A 301 2.91 0.34 -3.02
N GLY A 302 3.98 0.41 -2.24
CA GLY A 302 5.04 -0.60 -2.29
C GLY A 302 4.54 -1.94 -1.75
N VAL A 303 4.32 -1.98 -0.44
CA VAL A 303 3.70 -3.12 0.27
C VAL A 303 2.38 -2.64 0.89
N HIS A 304 1.28 -3.31 0.54
CA HIS A 304 -0.06 -2.97 0.99
C HIS A 304 -0.72 -4.17 1.69
N VAL A 305 -0.83 -4.09 3.02
CA VAL A 305 -1.51 -5.09 3.85
C VAL A 305 -2.92 -4.61 4.16
N THR A 306 -3.94 -5.34 3.70
CA THR A 306 -5.33 -4.88 3.71
C THR A 306 -6.34 -6.03 3.81
N GLY A 307 -7.63 -5.76 3.61
CA GLY A 307 -8.65 -6.79 3.39
C GLY A 307 -8.79 -7.76 4.56
N GLY A 308 -8.63 -7.29 5.79
CA GLY A 308 -8.73 -8.13 7.01
C GLY A 308 -7.58 -9.13 7.20
N ALA A 309 -6.44 -8.93 6.54
CA ALA A 309 -5.23 -9.73 6.76
C ALA A 309 -4.78 -9.66 8.23
N ARG A 310 -4.15 -10.72 8.75
CA ARG A 310 -3.83 -10.79 10.19
C ARG A 310 -2.65 -11.67 10.55
N ASP A 311 -2.15 -11.52 11.78
CA ASP A 311 -1.13 -12.39 12.37
C ASP A 311 0.17 -12.45 11.55
N GLY A 312 0.48 -11.38 10.82
CA GLY A 312 1.53 -11.35 9.81
C GLY A 312 2.82 -10.64 10.25
N ARG A 313 3.90 -10.93 9.52
CA ARG A 313 5.21 -10.28 9.70
C ARG A 313 5.75 -9.76 8.37
N VAL A 314 6.22 -8.52 8.38
CA VAL A 314 6.96 -7.90 7.27
C VAL A 314 8.33 -7.46 7.79
N VAL A 315 9.38 -8.14 7.36
CA VAL A 315 10.73 -8.02 7.91
C VAL A 315 11.66 -7.48 6.83
N SER A 316 12.29 -6.34 7.14
CA SER A 316 13.23 -5.64 6.27
C SER A 316 12.73 -5.42 4.84
N PRO A 317 11.47 -4.96 4.62
CA PRO A 317 11.04 -4.59 3.28
C PRO A 317 11.82 -3.35 2.82
N VAL A 318 12.15 -3.30 1.53
CA VAL A 318 12.70 -2.10 0.89
C VAL A 318 11.75 -1.64 -0.19
N THR A 319 11.27 -0.41 -0.12
CA THR A 319 10.46 0.20 -1.19
C THR A 319 11.16 1.43 -1.72
N THR A 320 11.07 1.69 -3.02
CA THR A 320 11.69 2.85 -3.67
C THR A 320 10.80 3.39 -4.76
N ASN A 321 10.63 4.71 -4.81
CA ASN A 321 9.85 5.40 -5.84
C ASN A 321 8.43 4.83 -5.99
N THR A 322 7.72 4.68 -4.86
CA THR A 322 6.33 4.17 -4.89
C THR A 322 5.36 5.30 -5.22
N GLY A 323 4.35 4.99 -6.03
CA GLY A 323 3.32 5.94 -6.45
C GLY A 323 2.31 6.30 -5.37
N ASP A 324 2.33 5.57 -4.25
CA ASP A 324 1.60 5.87 -3.02
C ASP A 324 2.46 5.45 -1.82
N ASP A 325 1.85 4.96 -0.74
CA ASP A 325 2.54 4.60 0.48
C ASP A 325 3.68 3.58 0.28
N GLY A 326 4.78 3.77 0.99
CA GLY A 326 5.88 2.82 0.96
C GLY A 326 5.47 1.45 1.53
N VAL A 327 5.15 1.41 2.83
CA VAL A 327 4.71 0.19 3.53
C VAL A 327 3.47 0.48 4.37
N ALA A 328 2.31 0.08 3.87
CA ALA A 328 1.01 0.43 4.39
C ALA A 328 0.28 -0.76 5.03
N VAL A 329 -0.43 -0.46 6.11
CA VAL A 329 -1.55 -1.24 6.65
C VAL A 329 -2.82 -0.41 6.47
N VAL A 330 -3.80 -0.93 5.74
CA VAL A 330 -5.06 -0.21 5.47
C VAL A 330 -6.24 -1.12 5.75
N SER A 331 -7.27 -0.60 6.42
CA SER A 331 -8.46 -1.38 6.78
C SER A 331 -9.73 -0.66 6.37
N TYR A 332 -10.30 -1.02 5.23
CA TYR A 332 -11.59 -0.47 4.78
C TYR A 332 -12.75 -1.11 5.54
N ARG A 333 -13.76 -0.33 5.94
CA ARG A 333 -14.96 -0.92 6.58
C ARG A 333 -15.75 -1.83 5.65
N ALA A 334 -15.64 -1.61 4.34
CA ALA A 334 -16.22 -2.47 3.32
C ALA A 334 -15.70 -3.92 3.39
N ASP A 335 -14.50 -4.14 3.94
CA ASP A 335 -13.92 -5.48 4.11
C ASP A 335 -14.53 -6.24 5.31
N GLY A 336 -15.37 -5.57 6.11
CA GLY A 336 -16.09 -6.16 7.25
C GLY A 336 -15.26 -6.38 8.52
N ARG A 337 -13.92 -6.30 8.44
CA ARG A 337 -13.02 -6.40 9.61
C ARG A 337 -11.71 -5.65 9.39
N PRO A 338 -11.06 -5.15 10.46
CA PRO A 338 -9.75 -4.53 10.33
C PRO A 338 -8.63 -5.56 10.13
N VAL A 339 -7.52 -5.09 9.56
CA VAL A 339 -6.21 -5.75 9.66
C VAL A 339 -5.77 -5.76 11.11
N GLU A 340 -5.24 -6.90 11.59
CA GLU A 340 -4.87 -7.03 13.00
C GLU A 340 -3.61 -7.85 13.27
N ARG A 341 -2.88 -7.50 14.33
CA ARG A 341 -1.69 -8.24 14.81
C ARG A 341 -0.61 -8.41 13.75
N VAL A 342 -0.25 -7.31 13.07
CA VAL A 342 0.82 -7.28 12.06
C VAL A 342 2.03 -6.55 12.61
N ARG A 343 3.21 -7.17 12.49
CA ARG A 343 4.49 -6.59 12.89
C ARG A 343 5.35 -6.31 11.66
N ILE A 344 5.78 -5.06 11.53
CA ILE A 344 6.67 -4.57 10.49
C ILE A 344 7.98 -4.14 11.14
N SER A 345 9.10 -4.75 10.78
CA SER A 345 10.40 -4.48 11.40
C SER A 345 11.44 -4.08 10.37
N SER A 346 12.18 -3.01 10.67
CA SER A 346 13.22 -2.42 9.82
C SER A 346 12.78 -2.10 8.39
N PRO A 347 11.59 -1.50 8.14
CA PRO A 347 11.22 -1.08 6.80
C PRO A 347 12.10 0.06 6.32
N ARG A 348 12.58 -0.03 5.08
CA ARG A 348 13.26 1.08 4.40
C ARG A 348 12.39 1.59 3.25
N VAL A 349 11.94 2.84 3.35
CA VAL A 349 11.15 3.52 2.33
C VAL A 349 11.98 4.63 1.71
N ASN A 350 12.29 4.49 0.43
CA ASN A 350 13.16 5.37 -0.34
C ASN A 350 12.34 6.20 -1.34
N GLY A 351 11.60 7.17 -0.82
CA GLY A 351 10.81 8.10 -1.61
C GLY A 351 9.46 7.57 -2.07
N THR A 352 8.49 8.49 -2.08
CA THR A 352 7.14 8.30 -2.62
C THR A 352 6.79 9.49 -3.50
N THR A 353 5.99 9.27 -4.56
CA THR A 353 5.60 10.37 -5.47
C THR A 353 4.22 10.96 -5.16
N TRP A 354 3.52 10.40 -4.16
CA TRP A 354 2.22 10.92 -3.72
C TRP A 354 1.90 10.50 -2.28
N GLY A 355 2.15 9.25 -1.91
CA GLY A 355 1.74 8.73 -0.60
C GLY A 355 2.66 9.10 0.55
N ARG A 356 2.43 8.43 1.68
CA ARG A 356 3.19 8.53 2.93
C ARG A 356 4.34 7.52 2.93
N GLY A 357 5.24 7.62 3.90
CA GLY A 357 6.29 6.61 4.07
C GLY A 357 5.72 5.27 4.55
N ILE A 358 5.35 5.24 5.83
CA ILE A 358 4.61 4.14 6.44
C ILE A 358 3.24 4.63 6.91
N SER A 359 2.26 3.75 6.87
CA SER A 359 0.91 4.10 7.29
C SER A 359 0.18 2.96 8.02
N VAL A 360 -0.65 3.36 8.97
CA VAL A 360 -1.75 2.54 9.50
C VAL A 360 -3.02 3.36 9.31
N VAL A 361 -3.82 3.02 8.30
CA VAL A 361 -5.12 3.67 8.03
C VAL A 361 -6.22 2.68 8.33
N GLY A 362 -6.58 2.64 9.60
CA GLY A 362 -7.37 1.57 10.18
C GLY A 362 -6.53 0.31 10.39
N GLY A 363 -6.67 -0.26 11.58
CA GLY A 363 -5.94 -1.46 11.98
C GLY A 363 -5.89 -1.60 13.48
N THR A 364 -5.63 -2.81 13.96
CA THR A 364 -5.58 -3.11 15.40
C THR A 364 -4.33 -3.91 15.76
N ASP A 365 -3.62 -3.55 16.83
CA ASP A 365 -2.38 -4.24 17.23
C ASP A 365 -1.31 -4.24 16.12
N ILE A 366 -1.01 -3.06 15.58
CA ILE A 366 -0.02 -2.88 14.52
C ILE A 366 1.26 -2.30 15.10
N THR A 367 2.40 -2.89 14.76
CA THR A 367 3.70 -2.43 15.25
C THR A 367 4.67 -2.21 14.11
N TYR A 368 5.28 -1.02 14.07
CA TYR A 368 6.46 -0.70 13.28
C TYR A 368 7.66 -0.52 14.23
N THR A 369 8.78 -1.16 13.95
CA THR A 369 10.04 -0.96 14.70
C THR A 369 11.20 -0.63 13.77
N ASP A 370 12.09 0.26 14.21
CA ASP A 370 13.35 0.59 13.52
C ASP A 370 13.12 1.09 12.08
N VAL A 371 12.25 2.09 11.93
CA VAL A 371 11.86 2.58 10.59
C VAL A 371 12.97 3.41 9.95
N ASP A 372 13.12 3.30 8.62
CA ASP A 372 14.03 4.13 7.83
C ASP A 372 13.24 4.71 6.66
N VAL A 373 12.62 5.87 6.87
CA VAL A 373 11.73 6.51 5.89
C VAL A 373 12.38 7.78 5.38
N ARG A 374 12.42 7.95 4.06
CA ARG A 374 12.96 9.16 3.45
C ARG A 374 12.20 9.64 2.22
N ASP A 375 12.32 10.94 1.96
CA ASP A 375 11.98 11.60 0.70
C ASP A 375 10.50 11.44 0.30
N THR A 376 9.58 11.53 1.26
CA THR A 376 8.16 11.24 1.03
C THR A 376 7.39 12.48 0.56
N ASP A 377 6.49 12.31 -0.41
CA ASP A 377 5.59 13.37 -0.92
C ASP A 377 4.70 13.92 0.21
N ALA A 378 3.99 13.03 0.91
CA ALA A 378 3.22 13.34 2.11
C ALA A 378 4.03 13.02 3.38
N GLY A 379 3.37 12.86 4.53
CA GLY A 379 4.05 12.54 5.79
C GLY A 379 4.85 11.24 5.76
N GLY A 380 5.89 11.15 6.59
CA GLY A 380 6.70 9.94 6.72
C GLY A 380 5.98 8.84 7.50
N VAL A 381 5.19 9.23 8.51
CA VAL A 381 4.38 8.32 9.33
C VAL A 381 2.95 8.86 9.43
N TYR A 382 1.97 8.03 9.09
CA TYR A 382 0.55 8.35 9.22
C TYR A 382 -0.20 7.27 9.97
N LEU A 383 -0.89 7.62 11.05
CA LEU A 383 -1.60 6.67 11.90
C LEU A 383 -3.02 7.19 12.16
N GLY A 384 -4.04 6.51 11.66
CA GLY A 384 -5.37 7.08 11.79
C GLY A 384 -6.53 6.36 11.15
N SER A 385 -7.58 7.14 10.87
CA SER A 385 -8.73 6.75 10.06
C SER A 385 -9.07 7.83 9.05
N GLU A 386 -9.71 7.41 7.96
CA GLU A 386 -10.17 8.28 6.88
C GLU A 386 -11.67 8.12 6.67
N GLY A 387 -12.36 9.27 6.54
CA GLY A 387 -13.79 9.34 6.28
C GLY A 387 -14.12 9.10 4.81
N ASP A 388 -15.15 9.76 4.31
CA ASP A 388 -15.54 9.69 2.90
C ASP A 388 -14.35 10.02 1.97
N PRO A 389 -14.13 9.25 0.88
CA PRO A 389 -14.91 8.09 0.41
C PRO A 389 -14.40 6.73 0.93
N TYR A 390 -13.35 6.70 1.75
CA TYR A 390 -12.65 5.47 2.12
C TYR A 390 -13.29 4.72 3.28
N TRP A 391 -13.86 5.46 4.24
CA TRP A 391 -14.56 4.92 5.39
C TRP A 391 -13.76 3.82 6.09
N THR A 392 -12.54 4.12 6.53
CA THR A 392 -11.65 3.12 7.14
C THR A 392 -12.01 2.86 8.60
N PHE A 393 -11.60 1.71 9.13
CA PHE A 393 -11.60 1.49 10.58
C PHE A 393 -10.68 2.52 11.29
N PRO A 394 -10.84 2.75 12.60
CA PRO A 394 -9.84 3.46 13.40
C PRO A 394 -8.54 2.69 13.54
N SER A 395 -7.46 3.43 13.74
CA SER A 395 -6.19 2.88 14.21
C SER A 395 -6.23 2.71 15.73
N VAL A 396 -6.05 1.48 16.21
CA VAL A 396 -6.15 1.13 17.63
C VAL A 396 -4.97 0.27 18.04
N ARG A 397 -4.30 0.61 19.15
CA ARG A 397 -3.11 -0.09 19.67
C ARG A 397 -2.02 -0.16 18.60
N VAL A 398 -1.56 1.02 18.20
CA VAL A 398 -0.52 1.18 17.18
C VAL A 398 0.76 1.68 17.84
N LEU A 399 1.88 1.00 17.55
CA LEU A 399 3.21 1.37 18.02
C LEU A 399 4.13 1.63 16.83
N VAL A 400 4.76 2.81 16.82
CA VAL A 400 5.94 3.11 15.98
C VAL A 400 7.12 3.36 16.93
N ASP A 401 8.13 2.51 16.86
CA ASP A 401 9.19 2.46 17.86
C ASP A 401 10.59 2.42 17.25
N GLY A 402 11.31 3.53 17.37
CA GLY A 402 12.67 3.65 16.88
C GLY A 402 12.77 3.95 15.39
N GLY A 403 13.90 4.54 15.00
CA GLY A 403 14.26 4.76 13.61
C GLY A 403 14.36 6.23 13.24
N ARG A 404 14.24 6.51 11.94
CA ARG A 404 14.37 7.84 11.36
C ARG A 404 13.36 8.11 10.24
N VAL A 405 12.93 9.36 10.17
CA VAL A 405 12.15 9.95 9.08
C VAL A 405 12.92 11.17 8.58
N THR A 406 13.31 11.19 7.31
CA THR A 406 14.13 12.28 6.75
C THR A 406 13.55 12.84 5.46
N GLY A 407 13.40 14.15 5.31
CA GLY A 407 12.90 14.74 4.06
C GLY A 407 11.43 14.39 3.80
N ALA A 408 10.59 14.43 4.84
CA ALA A 408 9.17 14.10 4.73
C ALA A 408 8.30 15.32 4.42
N ASN A 409 7.12 15.05 3.86
CA ASN A 409 6.09 16.02 3.51
C ASN A 409 6.57 17.10 2.52
N THR A 410 7.21 16.67 1.44
CA THR A 410 7.78 17.57 0.43
C THR A 410 6.70 18.31 -0.38
N ASN A 411 5.49 17.76 -0.49
CA ASN A 411 4.40 18.34 -1.26
C ASN A 411 3.60 19.42 -0.49
N PRO A 412 3.65 20.71 -0.90
CA PRO A 412 2.97 21.81 -0.21
C PRO A 412 1.44 21.74 -0.24
N ASP A 413 0.85 20.95 -1.13
CA ASP A 413 -0.60 20.77 -1.20
C ASP A 413 -1.13 19.76 -0.16
N LYS A 414 -0.22 19.09 0.57
CA LYS A 414 -0.52 18.14 1.64
C LYS A 414 0.16 18.59 2.92
N ASP A 415 -0.62 18.77 3.98
CA ASP A 415 -0.12 19.28 5.26
C ASP A 415 -0.26 18.23 6.36
N HIS A 416 0.61 17.22 6.30
CA HIS A 416 0.68 16.17 7.34
C HIS A 416 1.72 16.49 8.41
N GLY A 417 2.80 17.20 8.05
CA GLY A 417 4.07 17.13 8.78
C GLY A 417 4.78 15.80 8.53
N ALA A 418 5.89 15.55 9.22
CA ALA A 418 6.61 14.29 9.11
C ALA A 418 5.86 13.12 9.79
N VAL A 419 5.16 13.40 10.90
CA VAL A 419 4.36 12.40 11.63
C VAL A 419 2.98 12.96 11.93
N ILE A 420 1.93 12.20 11.62
CA ILE A 420 0.56 12.58 11.94
C ILE A 420 -0.22 11.41 12.54
N VAL A 421 -0.89 11.68 13.65
CA VAL A 421 -1.97 10.85 14.18
C VAL A 421 -3.29 11.54 13.88
N TYR A 422 -4.18 10.87 13.15
CA TYR A 422 -5.41 11.47 12.65
C TYR A 422 -6.64 10.60 12.91
N ALA A 423 -7.76 11.21 13.30
CA ALA A 423 -9.06 10.56 13.23
C ALA A 423 -9.94 11.34 12.25
N GLY A 424 -10.08 10.83 11.03
CA GLY A 424 -10.86 11.47 9.96
C GLY A 424 -12.21 10.84 9.70
N ASN A 425 -12.48 9.63 10.19
CA ASN A 425 -13.76 8.96 9.99
C ASN A 425 -14.77 9.29 11.12
N PRO A 426 -15.88 10.00 10.84
CA PRO A 426 -16.86 10.36 11.86
C PRO A 426 -17.45 9.13 12.58
N GLY A 427 -17.68 9.25 13.88
CA GLY A 427 -18.19 8.17 14.72
C GLY A 427 -17.15 7.10 15.08
N THR A 428 -15.88 7.27 14.68
CA THR A 428 -14.77 6.38 15.06
C THR A 428 -13.85 7.03 16.09
N THR A 429 -13.06 6.20 16.77
CA THR A 429 -12.06 6.68 17.74
C THR A 429 -10.71 6.05 17.46
N THR A 430 -9.73 6.84 17.01
CA THR A 430 -8.32 6.44 16.96
C THR A 430 -7.76 6.46 18.39
N ALA A 431 -7.21 5.35 18.85
CA ALA A 431 -6.88 5.13 20.26
C ALA A 431 -5.57 4.35 20.46
N ASP A 432 -4.94 4.51 21.63
CA ASP A 432 -3.75 3.71 21.99
C ASP A 432 -2.61 3.83 20.98
N VAL A 433 -2.31 5.04 20.54
CA VAL A 433 -1.23 5.26 19.57
C VAL A 433 0.02 5.72 20.29
N THR A 434 1.14 5.04 20.06
CA THR A 434 2.45 5.43 20.59
C THR A 434 3.45 5.60 19.46
N VAL A 435 4.08 6.77 19.38
CA VAL A 435 5.27 7.01 18.56
C VAL A 435 6.41 7.36 19.49
N ARG A 436 7.53 6.61 19.41
CA ARG A 436 8.66 6.86 20.31
C ARG A 436 10.03 6.61 19.69
N ARG A 437 11.05 7.24 20.27
CA ARG A 437 12.48 7.05 19.93
C ARG A 437 12.78 7.32 18.45
N LEU A 438 12.09 8.29 17.86
CA LEU A 438 12.19 8.60 16.44
C LEU A 438 13.03 9.85 16.22
N THR A 439 13.96 9.79 15.27
CA THR A 439 14.64 10.97 14.75
C THR A 439 13.90 11.47 13.52
N ILE A 440 13.51 12.74 13.49
CA ILE A 440 12.81 13.39 12.39
C ILE A 440 13.71 14.52 11.92
N ALA A 441 14.06 14.54 10.64
CA ALA A 441 14.91 15.60 10.09
C ALA A 441 14.41 16.10 8.74
N GLY A 442 14.53 17.40 8.49
CA GLY A 442 14.22 17.97 7.18
C GLY A 442 12.76 17.81 6.76
N THR A 443 11.81 17.89 7.71
CA THR A 443 10.42 18.15 7.33
C THR A 443 10.38 19.46 6.56
N ARG A 444 9.57 19.55 5.50
CA ARG A 444 9.43 20.78 4.71
C ARG A 444 9.21 22.00 5.63
N ALA A 445 10.04 23.04 5.50
CA ALA A 445 10.00 24.22 6.38
C ALA A 445 8.65 24.97 6.37
N THR A 446 7.89 24.88 5.27
CA THR A 446 6.55 25.47 5.14
C THR A 446 5.42 24.55 5.61
N ALA A 447 5.71 23.34 6.07
CA ALA A 447 4.71 22.51 6.73
C ALA A 447 4.23 23.22 8.01
N PRO A 448 2.96 23.04 8.40
CA PRO A 448 2.42 23.73 9.57
C PRO A 448 3.00 23.20 10.89
N TRP A 449 3.49 21.95 10.90
CA TRP A 449 4.18 21.33 12.03
C TRP A 449 5.05 20.14 11.59
N ASP A 450 5.99 19.71 12.45
CA ASP A 450 6.68 18.42 12.29
C ASP A 450 5.81 17.24 12.69
N VAL A 451 5.16 17.36 13.86
CA VAL A 451 4.34 16.30 14.45
C VAL A 451 2.93 16.82 14.77
N GLY A 452 1.91 16.12 14.27
CA GLY A 452 0.50 16.48 14.44
C GLY A 452 -0.32 15.40 15.13
N VAL A 453 -1.25 15.81 16.00
CA VAL A 453 -2.34 14.94 16.47
C VAL A 453 -3.68 15.65 16.27
N LEU A 454 -4.51 15.13 15.38
CA LEU A 454 -5.72 15.82 14.94
C LEU A 454 -6.95 14.91 14.99
N ALA A 455 -8.09 15.48 15.38
CA ALA A 455 -9.41 14.88 15.15
C ALA A 455 -10.20 15.74 14.16
N GLY A 456 -10.73 15.13 13.11
CA GLY A 456 -11.69 15.72 12.19
C GLY A 456 -13.10 15.77 12.80
N PRO A 457 -14.04 16.49 12.15
CA PRO A 457 -15.40 16.64 12.65
C PRO A 457 -16.09 15.29 12.92
N GLY A 458 -16.65 15.13 14.13
CA GLY A 458 -17.38 13.94 14.53
C GLY A 458 -16.52 12.70 14.79
N ALA A 459 -15.20 12.79 14.63
CA ALA A 459 -14.25 11.74 14.99
C ALA A 459 -13.54 12.08 16.30
N THR A 460 -12.98 11.07 16.97
CA THR A 460 -12.30 11.26 18.25
C THR A 460 -10.89 10.67 18.19
N VAL A 461 -9.96 11.32 18.88
CA VAL A 461 -8.66 10.75 19.22
C VAL A 461 -8.60 10.62 20.73
N THR A 462 -8.06 9.52 21.23
CA THR A 462 -7.80 9.35 22.66
C THR A 462 -6.44 8.66 22.84
N ARG A 463 -5.76 8.96 23.94
CA ARG A 463 -4.66 8.11 24.42
C ARG A 463 -3.48 8.01 23.43
N VAL A 464 -2.99 9.16 22.96
CA VAL A 464 -1.81 9.27 22.10
C VAL A 464 -0.57 9.63 22.92
N THR A 465 0.50 8.83 22.79
CA THR A 465 1.81 9.08 23.40
C THR A 465 2.84 9.39 22.32
N LEU A 466 3.49 10.54 22.43
CA LEU A 466 4.64 10.95 21.65
C LEU A 466 5.81 11.13 22.62
N THR A 467 6.83 10.26 22.56
CA THR A 467 7.93 10.30 23.53
C THR A 467 9.30 10.12 22.91
N ASP A 468 10.30 10.83 23.43
CA ASP A 468 11.70 10.69 23.02
C ASP A 468 11.90 10.93 21.52
N LEU A 469 11.31 12.01 21.00
CA LEU A 469 11.46 12.43 19.60
C LEU A 469 12.56 13.47 19.49
N THR A 470 13.41 13.33 18.47
CA THR A 470 14.41 14.35 18.11
C THR A 470 14.03 14.92 16.76
N LEU A 471 13.75 16.23 16.71
CA LEU A 471 13.41 16.98 15.52
C LEU A 471 14.62 17.85 15.15
N THR A 472 14.95 17.93 13.86
CA THR A 472 16.08 18.74 13.38
C THR A 472 15.79 19.32 12.01
N ASP A 473 16.11 20.60 11.80
CA ASP A 473 15.91 21.30 10.53
C ASP A 473 14.48 21.13 9.97
N GLY A 474 13.49 21.20 10.86
CA GLY A 474 12.10 20.87 10.61
C GLY A 474 11.19 22.04 10.24
N ALA A 475 9.89 21.82 10.38
CA ALA A 475 8.90 22.88 10.29
C ALA A 475 9.09 23.92 11.41
N ARG A 476 8.55 25.13 11.23
CA ARG A 476 8.64 26.17 12.27
C ARG A 476 7.99 25.76 13.60
N SER A 477 6.98 24.91 13.56
CA SER A 477 6.29 24.42 14.76
C SER A 477 6.63 22.95 14.98
N PRO A 478 7.30 22.57 16.08
CA PRO A 478 7.64 21.17 16.30
C PRO A 478 6.40 20.28 16.52
N PHE A 479 5.31 20.86 17.05
CA PHE A 479 4.11 20.10 17.39
C PHE A 479 2.82 20.92 17.36
N TRP A 480 1.74 20.32 16.86
CA TRP A 480 0.39 20.87 16.95
C TRP A 480 -0.69 19.82 17.25
N THR A 481 -1.76 20.24 17.91
CA THR A 481 -2.96 19.43 18.12
C THR A 481 -4.22 20.27 18.37
N ASN A 482 -5.38 19.79 17.90
CA ASN A 482 -6.71 20.29 18.29
C ASN A 482 -7.41 19.43 19.36
N VAL A 483 -6.73 18.41 19.88
CA VAL A 483 -7.24 17.47 20.88
C VAL A 483 -6.26 17.37 22.06
N PRO A 484 -5.94 18.49 22.74
CA PRO A 484 -4.87 18.52 23.75
C PRO A 484 -5.09 17.54 24.91
N ALA A 485 -6.35 17.25 25.26
CA ALA A 485 -6.68 16.26 26.29
C ALA A 485 -6.25 14.84 25.89
N ALA A 486 -6.22 14.49 24.60
CA ALA A 486 -5.88 13.15 24.16
C ALA A 486 -4.37 12.87 24.09
N VAL A 487 -3.52 13.88 24.31
CA VAL A 487 -2.09 13.82 23.97
C VAL A 487 -1.21 13.92 25.19
N ARG A 488 -0.30 12.95 25.30
CA ARG A 488 0.91 13.04 26.11
C ARG A 488 2.13 13.15 25.22
N LEU A 489 2.82 14.28 25.33
CA LEU A 489 4.05 14.61 24.64
C LEU A 489 5.16 14.84 25.68
N VAL A 490 6.20 14.01 25.66
CA VAL A 490 7.26 14.01 26.68
C VAL A 490 8.63 13.78 26.04
N GLY A 491 9.66 14.48 26.50
CA GLY A 491 11.04 14.19 26.06
C GLY A 491 11.30 14.51 24.58
N VAL A 492 10.54 15.43 24.00
CA VAL A 492 10.74 15.89 22.62
C VAL A 492 11.76 17.02 22.60
N ARG A 493 12.71 16.97 21.66
CA ARG A 493 13.68 18.03 21.38
C ARG A 493 13.56 18.49 19.94
N ASP A 494 13.63 19.78 19.74
CA ASP A 494 13.60 20.47 18.45
C ASP A 494 14.86 21.33 18.32
N ASP A 495 15.72 21.01 17.37
CA ASP A 495 17.06 21.60 17.21
C ASP A 495 17.85 21.64 18.54
N GLY A 496 17.74 20.55 19.31
CA GLY A 496 18.36 20.39 20.63
C GLY A 496 17.62 21.08 21.80
N VAL A 497 16.67 21.97 21.52
CA VAL A 497 15.85 22.67 22.52
C VAL A 497 14.70 21.78 22.97
N ALA A 498 14.44 21.72 24.28
CA ALA A 498 13.33 20.93 24.80
C ALA A 498 11.97 21.55 24.40
N VAL A 499 11.09 20.74 23.82
CA VAL A 499 9.70 21.10 23.56
C VAL A 499 8.90 20.87 24.86
N ALA A 500 8.04 21.83 25.21
CA ALA A 500 7.26 21.76 26.45
C ALA A 500 6.39 20.50 26.50
N ASN A 501 6.49 19.77 27.62
CA ASN A 501 5.70 18.57 27.84
C ASN A 501 4.20 18.90 27.82
N ARG A 502 3.41 17.97 27.28
CA ARG A 502 1.94 17.96 27.39
C ARG A 502 1.51 16.68 28.09
N LEU A 503 0.64 16.81 29.09
CA LEU A 503 0.27 15.71 29.98
C LEU A 503 -1.26 15.45 29.98
N GLY A 504 -1.93 15.59 28.84
CA GLY A 504 -3.35 15.23 28.72
C GLY A 504 -3.54 13.72 28.65
N TRP A 505 -4.68 13.20 29.12
CA TRP A 505 -5.32 11.90 28.78
C TRP A 505 -6.85 12.01 28.91
#